data_AF-A0A160EFX1-F1
#
_entry.id   AF-A0A160EFX1-F1
#
_cell.length_a   1.000
_cell.length_b   1.000
_cell.length_c   1.000
_cell.angle_alpha   90.00
_cell.angle_beta   90.00
_cell.angle_gamma   90.00
#
_symmetry.space_group_name_H-M   'P 1'
#
loop_
_entity.id
_entity.type
_entity.pdbx_description
1 polymer ?
#
loop_
_entity_poly.entity_id
_entity_poly.type
_entity_poly.pdbx_seq_one_letter_code
_entity_poly.pdbx_strand_id
1 'polypeptide(L)'
;VKFSKEMTIATIQVAPAREKDMDLTPIQEKLVNKMGANAFPFTFKFPEMAPCSVTLQPGEDDQGKPLGVEYYVKCWVGNAEEDKGHRRSTVQLAIKKLQFAPASRAGNRLPSSLISKGFTFSTGKINLEVTLDKEIYYHGEKIGVNVMISNHSRKQ
;
A
#
# COMPACT_ATOMS: atom_id res chain seq x y z
N VAL A 1 9.22 -7.18 23.14
CA VAL A 1 9.96 -5.98 22.66
C VAL A 1 9.02 -5.19 21.77
N LYS A 2 8.73 -3.93 22.10
CA LYS A 2 7.80 -3.08 21.33
C LYS A 2 8.62 -2.24 20.36
N PHE A 3 8.69 -2.68 19.10
CA PHE A 3 9.41 -1.96 18.06
C PHE A 3 8.45 -1.03 17.32
N SER A 4 8.74 0.26 17.30
CA SER A 4 8.02 1.26 16.52
C SER A 4 9.06 2.23 15.99
N LYS A 5 9.09 2.42 14.67
CA LYS A 5 9.96 3.39 14.01
C LYS A 5 9.09 4.45 13.36
N GLU A 6 9.13 5.65 13.92
CA GLU A 6 8.50 6.83 13.31
C GLU A 6 9.50 7.51 12.38
N MET A 7 9.04 7.90 11.19
CA MET A 7 9.86 8.58 10.20
C MET A 7 9.07 9.72 9.58
N THR A 8 9.66 10.91 9.57
CA THR A 8 9.12 12.06 8.84
C THR A 8 9.50 11.95 7.37
N ILE A 9 8.49 11.95 6.51
CA ILE A 9 8.66 11.81 5.06
C ILE A 9 8.88 13.18 4.42
N ALA A 10 8.11 14.17 4.87
CA ALA A 10 8.18 15.53 4.40
C ALA A 10 7.67 16.47 5.50
N THR A 11 8.26 17.66 5.55
CA THR A 11 7.84 18.77 6.41
C THR A 11 7.77 20.01 5.56
N ILE A 12 6.71 20.81 5.73
CA ILE A 12 6.55 22.09 5.05
C ILE A 12 6.00 23.10 6.06
N GLN A 13 6.45 24.35 5.94
CA GLN A 13 5.87 25.45 6.71
C GLN A 13 4.62 25.97 5.96
N VAL A 14 3.45 25.79 6.57
CA VAL A 14 2.16 26.20 5.99
C VAL A 14 1.88 27.69 6.26
N ALA A 15 2.18 28.17 7.47
CA ALA A 15 2.02 29.56 7.85
C ALA A 15 3.17 30.02 8.78
N PRO A 16 3.69 31.24 8.63
CA PRO A 16 3.48 32.14 7.48
C PRO A 16 4.02 31.52 6.19
N ALA A 17 3.33 31.71 5.06
CA ALA A 17 3.69 31.10 3.79
C ALA A 17 5.05 31.64 3.30
N ARG A 18 5.99 30.73 3.02
CA ARG A 18 7.31 31.08 2.47
C ARG A 18 7.28 31.24 0.95
N GLU A 19 6.48 30.42 0.28
CA GLU A 19 6.33 30.41 -1.17
C GLU A 19 4.98 31.02 -1.55
N LYS A 20 4.99 32.04 -2.41
CA LYS A 20 3.78 32.74 -2.86
C LYS A 20 3.10 32.10 -4.07
N ASP A 21 3.84 31.27 -4.82
CA ASP A 21 3.39 30.72 -6.10
C ASP A 21 3.30 29.19 -6.02
N MET A 22 2.28 28.70 -5.32
CA MET A 22 1.88 27.29 -5.40
C MET A 22 0.70 27.16 -6.37
N ASP A 23 0.83 26.30 -7.38
CA ASP A 23 -0.29 25.92 -8.23
C ASP A 23 -1.36 25.21 -7.39
N LEU A 24 -2.49 25.88 -7.19
CA LEU A 24 -3.59 25.36 -6.40
C LEU A 24 -4.38 24.34 -7.21
N THR A 25 -4.75 23.25 -6.55
CA THR A 25 -5.75 22.34 -7.10
C THR A 25 -7.14 22.99 -7.09
N PRO A 26 -8.07 22.59 -7.98
CA PRO A 26 -9.43 23.14 -8.00
C PRO A 26 -10.19 23.01 -6.67
N ILE A 27 -9.84 22.01 -5.85
CA ILE A 27 -10.41 21.86 -4.50
C ILE A 27 -9.80 22.85 -3.51
N GLN A 28 -8.49 23.10 -3.58
CA GLN A 28 -7.83 24.08 -2.74
C GLN A 28 -8.34 25.50 -3.04
N GLU A 29 -8.51 25.87 -4.31
CA GLU A 29 -9.08 27.17 -4.70
C GLU A 29 -10.48 27.38 -4.07
N LYS A 30 -11.35 26.38 -4.18
CA LYS A 30 -12.69 26.42 -3.58
C LYS A 30 -12.64 26.53 -2.06
N LEU A 31 -11.73 25.80 -1.41
CA LEU A 31 -11.59 25.82 0.05
C LEU A 31 -11.02 27.16 0.54
N VAL A 32 -10.00 27.70 -0.12
CA VAL A 32 -9.42 29.01 0.23
C VAL A 32 -10.46 30.12 0.08
N ASN A 33 -11.19 30.14 -1.04
CA ASN A 33 -12.26 31.12 -1.27
C ASN A 33 -13.39 31.00 -0.23
N LYS A 34 -13.71 29.79 0.22
CA LYS A 34 -14.76 29.54 1.21
C LYS A 34 -14.32 29.86 2.65
N MET A 35 -13.07 29.58 3.00
CA MET A 35 -12.55 29.67 4.37
C MET A 35 -11.91 31.03 4.68
N GLY A 36 -11.61 31.84 3.66
CA GLY A 36 -11.17 33.23 3.79
C GLY A 36 -9.67 33.40 4.06
N ALA A 37 -9.28 34.54 4.65
CA ALA A 37 -7.88 34.99 4.73
C ALA A 37 -6.94 34.10 5.57
N ASN A 38 -7.49 33.24 6.44
CA ASN A 38 -6.72 32.32 7.28
C ASN A 38 -6.68 30.88 6.72
N ALA A 39 -6.98 30.72 5.44
CA ALA A 39 -6.94 29.44 4.74
C ALA A 39 -5.60 29.28 4.02
N PHE A 40 -4.73 28.44 4.58
CA PHE A 40 -3.40 28.20 4.04
C PHE A 40 -3.35 26.83 3.35
N PRO A 41 -3.20 26.79 2.01
CA PRO A 41 -3.14 25.53 1.27
C PRO A 41 -1.80 24.83 1.50
N PHE A 42 -1.81 23.51 1.37
CA PHE A 42 -0.61 22.69 1.45
C PHE A 42 -0.76 21.44 0.57
N THR A 43 0.36 20.93 0.06
CA THR A 43 0.40 19.73 -0.77
C THR A 43 1.62 18.90 -0.41
N PHE A 44 1.42 17.61 -0.15
CA PHE A 44 2.52 16.64 -0.01
C PHE A 44 2.53 15.71 -1.21
N LYS A 45 3.72 15.44 -1.75
CA LYS A 45 3.94 14.38 -2.74
C LYS A 45 4.57 13.19 -2.03
N PHE A 46 3.93 12.03 -2.12
CA PHE A 46 4.52 10.80 -1.60
C PHE A 46 5.77 10.44 -2.39
N PRO A 47 6.87 10.04 -1.73
CA PRO A 47 8.02 9.46 -2.41
C PRO A 47 7.62 8.18 -3.14
N GLU A 48 8.25 7.92 -4.28
CA GLU A 48 7.97 6.74 -5.10
C GLU A 48 8.22 5.42 -4.34
N MET A 49 9.27 5.40 -3.51
CA MET A 49 9.67 4.25 -2.70
C MET A 49 8.90 4.13 -1.37
N ALA A 50 7.89 4.97 -1.13
CA ALA A 50 7.10 4.88 0.10
C ALA A 50 6.23 3.61 0.07
N PRO A 51 6.27 2.75 1.09
CA PRO A 51 5.43 1.54 1.14
C PRO A 51 3.94 1.87 1.15
N CYS A 52 3.09 0.90 0.84
CA CYS A 52 1.64 1.07 1.00
C CYS A 52 1.24 0.84 2.47
N SER A 53 0.08 1.35 2.85
CA SER A 53 -0.48 1.09 4.18
C SER A 53 -0.89 -0.37 4.29
N VAL A 54 -0.23 -1.12 5.17
CA VAL A 54 -0.48 -2.54 5.42
C VAL A 54 -0.47 -2.77 6.92
N THR A 55 -1.46 -3.48 7.43
CA THR A 55 -1.55 -3.88 8.83
C THR A 55 -1.73 -5.39 8.89
N LEU A 56 -0.86 -6.07 9.62
CA LEU A 56 -0.98 -7.49 9.91
C LEU A 56 -2.14 -7.69 10.88
N GLN A 57 -3.02 -8.62 10.55
CA GLN A 57 -4.08 -9.00 11.47
C GLN A 57 -3.47 -9.88 12.58
N PRO A 58 -3.68 -9.54 13.86
CA PRO A 58 -3.24 -10.38 14.96
C PRO A 58 -3.99 -11.72 14.94
N GLY A 59 -3.31 -12.80 15.37
CA GLY A 59 -3.97 -14.08 15.64
C GLY A 59 -4.83 -14.01 16.89
N GLU A 60 -5.66 -15.03 17.13
CA GLU A 60 -6.57 -15.07 18.29
C GLU A 60 -5.83 -14.95 19.63
N ASP A 61 -4.63 -15.53 19.73
CA ASP A 61 -3.77 -15.48 20.93
C ASP A 61 -2.85 -14.25 20.98
N ASP A 62 -2.86 -13.39 19.97
CA ASP A 62 -1.98 -12.22 19.90
C ASP A 62 -2.65 -10.98 20.49
N GLN A 63 -2.29 -10.65 21.74
CA GLN A 63 -2.73 -9.42 22.40
C GLN A 63 -1.81 -8.22 22.12
N GLY A 64 -0.90 -8.34 21.15
CA GLY A 64 0.00 -7.29 20.74
C GLY A 64 -0.71 -6.11 20.06
N LYS A 65 0.01 -4.99 19.93
CA LYS A 65 -0.43 -3.91 19.04
C LYS A 65 -0.34 -4.37 17.58
N PRO A 66 -1.28 -3.98 16.70
CA PRO A 66 -1.21 -4.31 15.28
C PRO A 66 0.14 -3.87 14.69
N LEU A 67 0.75 -4.75 13.93
CA LEU A 67 2.02 -4.50 13.25
C LEU A 67 1.74 -4.01 11.84
N GLY A 68 2.28 -2.86 11.47
CA GLY A 68 1.99 -2.32 10.16
C GLY A 68 2.66 -1.00 9.84
N VAL A 69 2.40 -0.54 8.62
CA VAL A 69 2.79 0.77 8.10
C VAL A 69 1.55 1.66 8.08
N GLU A 70 1.58 2.72 8.85
CA GLU A 70 0.53 3.74 8.92
C GLU A 70 1.09 5.11 8.56
N TYR A 71 0.28 5.94 7.90
CA TYR A 71 0.66 7.30 7.55
C TYR A 71 -0.21 8.28 8.31
N TYR A 72 0.43 9.35 8.76
CA TYR A 72 -0.23 10.42 9.48
C TYR A 72 0.16 11.76 8.86
N VAL A 73 -0.83 12.61 8.65
CA VAL A 73 -0.62 14.04 8.40
C VAL A 73 -0.72 14.74 9.74
N LYS A 74 0.37 15.36 10.17
CA LYS A 74 0.44 16.10 11.43
C LYS A 74 0.66 17.56 11.14
N CYS A 75 -0.14 18.42 11.77
CA CYS A 75 0.00 19.87 11.72
C CYS A 75 0.12 20.39 13.16
N TRP A 76 1.06 21.29 13.40
CA TRP A 76 1.24 21.91 14.71
C TRP A 76 1.70 23.36 14.57
N VAL A 77 1.49 24.13 15.62
CA VAL A 77 2.08 25.47 15.77
C VAL A 77 3.33 25.35 16.62
N GLY A 78 4.45 25.89 16.13
CA GLY A 78 5.74 25.93 16.80
C GLY A 78 6.47 27.24 16.50
N ASN A 79 7.45 27.58 17.35
CA ASN A 79 8.22 28.82 17.21
C ASN A 79 9.42 28.69 16.27
N ALA A 80 9.90 27.45 16.04
CA ALA A 80 11.02 27.11 15.17
C ALA A 80 10.73 25.80 14.44
N GLU A 81 11.42 25.54 13.33
CA GLU A 81 11.24 24.32 12.53
C GLU A 81 11.57 23.04 13.28
N GLU A 82 12.50 23.11 14.24
CA GLU A 82 12.94 21.97 15.05
C GLU A 82 11.99 21.68 16.23
N ASP A 83 10.99 22.54 16.46
CA ASP A 83 10.03 22.37 17.54
C ASP A 83 9.11 21.18 17.27
N LYS A 84 9.04 20.26 18.23
CA LYS A 84 8.21 19.05 18.15
C LYS A 84 6.71 19.32 18.34
N GLY A 85 6.35 20.57 18.62
CA GLY A 85 4.97 21.02 18.78
C GLY A 85 4.34 20.54 20.08
N HIS A 86 3.46 21.36 20.66
CA HIS A 86 2.74 20.98 21.87
C HIS A 86 1.49 20.15 21.54
N ARG A 87 1.13 19.16 22.39
CA ARG A 87 -0.05 18.30 22.16
C ARG A 87 -1.35 19.09 22.01
N ARG A 88 -1.43 20.26 22.66
CA ARG A 88 -2.60 21.17 22.59
C ARG A 88 -2.71 21.94 21.27
N SER A 89 -1.60 22.12 20.55
CA SER A 89 -1.56 22.82 19.26
C SER A 89 -1.36 21.87 18.08
N THR A 90 -1.48 20.56 18.31
CA THR A 90 -1.25 19.52 17.30
C THR A 90 -2.58 18.92 16.85
N VAL A 91 -2.79 18.87 15.54
CA VAL A 91 -3.85 18.09 14.89
C VAL A 91 -3.19 16.98 14.06
N GLN A 92 -3.73 15.77 14.16
CA GLN A 92 -3.22 14.60 13.45
C GLN A 92 -4.36 13.88 12.75
N LEU A 93 -4.16 13.55 11.48
CA LEU A 93 -5.10 12.80 10.65
C LEU A 93 -4.41 11.55 10.12
N ALA A 94 -4.99 10.38 10.40
CA ALA A 94 -4.54 9.13 9.80
C ALA A 94 -4.98 9.06 8.33
N ILE A 95 -4.05 8.70 7.44
CA ILE A 95 -4.31 8.50 6.01
C ILE A 95 -3.79 7.13 5.56
N LYS A 96 -4.31 6.63 4.43
CA LYS A 96 -3.86 5.35 3.85
C LYS A 96 -3.31 5.55 2.45
N LYS A 97 -2.16 4.96 2.17
CA LYS A 97 -1.63 4.81 0.81
C LYS A 97 -2.06 3.44 0.27
N LEU A 98 -2.94 3.43 -0.72
CA LEU A 98 -3.43 2.22 -1.37
C LEU A 98 -2.74 2.05 -2.73
N GLN A 99 -2.40 0.81 -3.09
CA GLN A 99 -1.91 0.49 -4.42
C GLN A 99 -3.08 0.06 -5.30
N PHE A 100 -3.23 0.71 -6.45
CA PHE A 100 -4.11 0.24 -7.52
C PHE A 100 -3.30 -0.58 -8.52
N ALA A 101 -3.93 -1.61 -9.07
CA ALA A 101 -3.30 -2.37 -10.13
C ALA A 101 -3.24 -1.53 -11.42
N PRO A 102 -2.13 -1.58 -12.18
CA PRO A 102 -2.05 -0.87 -13.45
C PRO A 102 -3.08 -1.43 -14.44
N ALA A 103 -3.72 -0.54 -15.20
CA ALA A 103 -4.74 -0.90 -16.19
C ALA A 103 -4.20 -1.73 -17.38
N SER A 104 -2.88 -1.77 -17.55
CA SER A 104 -2.19 -2.38 -18.69
C SER A 104 -0.99 -3.15 -18.19
N ARG A 105 -1.13 -4.48 -18.07
CA ARG A 105 -0.22 -5.55 -18.51
C ARG A 105 -1.01 -6.86 -18.45
N ALA A 106 -1.98 -7.05 -19.34
CA ALA A 106 -2.31 -8.43 -19.67
C ALA A 106 -1.10 -8.92 -20.47
N GLY A 107 -0.13 -9.55 -19.80
CA GLY A 107 0.90 -10.28 -20.53
C GLY A 107 0.20 -11.19 -21.53
N ASN A 108 0.75 -11.33 -22.74
CA ASN A 108 0.18 -12.22 -23.77
C ASN A 108 0.07 -13.69 -23.31
N ARG A 109 0.57 -14.02 -22.11
CA ARG A 109 0.58 -15.34 -21.52
C ARG A 109 -0.06 -15.30 -20.13
N LEU A 110 -0.98 -16.22 -19.91
CA LEU A 110 -1.58 -16.49 -18.61
C LEU A 110 -0.53 -17.02 -17.62
N PRO A 111 -0.61 -16.67 -16.32
CA PRO A 111 0.27 -17.25 -15.32
C PRO A 111 0.12 -18.77 -15.30
N SER A 112 1.21 -19.49 -15.60
CA SER A 112 1.21 -20.95 -15.58
C SER A 112 2.44 -21.54 -14.90
N SER A 113 2.25 -22.69 -14.26
CA SER A 113 3.30 -23.48 -13.61
C SER A 113 3.16 -24.94 -14.01
N LEU A 114 4.27 -25.59 -14.36
CA LEU A 114 4.34 -26.99 -14.74
C LEU A 114 5.36 -27.71 -13.85
N ILE A 115 4.92 -28.79 -13.21
CA ILE A 115 5.75 -29.63 -12.34
C ILE A 115 5.69 -31.06 -12.84
N SER A 116 6.85 -31.72 -12.91
CA SER A 116 6.95 -33.15 -13.22
C SER A 116 7.59 -33.90 -12.05
N LYS A 117 6.86 -34.88 -11.49
CA LYS A 117 7.31 -35.69 -10.36
C LYS A 117 7.46 -37.15 -10.76
N GLY A 118 8.67 -37.68 -10.61
CA GLY A 118 8.92 -39.13 -10.65
C GLY A 118 8.72 -39.76 -9.27
N PHE A 119 8.48 -41.07 -9.24
CA PHE A 119 8.36 -41.84 -8.01
C PHE A 119 9.41 -42.95 -7.97
N THR A 120 10.04 -43.15 -6.82
CA THR A 120 10.97 -44.26 -6.60
C THR A 120 10.25 -45.58 -6.89
N PHE A 121 10.91 -46.47 -7.64
CA PHE A 121 10.40 -47.77 -8.08
C PHE A 121 9.17 -47.73 -9.03
N SER A 122 8.81 -46.57 -9.61
CA SER A 122 7.82 -46.49 -10.71
C SER A 122 8.51 -46.17 -12.02
N THR A 123 8.13 -46.86 -13.09
CA THR A 123 8.40 -46.36 -14.44
C THR A 123 7.40 -45.23 -14.73
N GLY A 124 7.88 -44.08 -15.21
CA GLY A 124 7.06 -42.91 -15.54
C GLY A 124 7.00 -41.79 -14.50
N LYS A 125 6.29 -40.71 -14.84
CA LYS A 125 6.17 -39.46 -14.06
C LYS A 125 4.74 -38.94 -14.07
N ILE A 126 4.39 -38.13 -13.09
CA ILE A 126 3.17 -37.32 -13.08
C ILE A 126 3.54 -35.90 -13.47
N ASN A 127 2.87 -35.35 -14.48
CA ASN A 127 2.95 -33.94 -14.83
C ASN A 127 1.70 -33.23 -14.29
N LEU A 128 1.90 -32.10 -13.63
CA LEU A 128 0.87 -31.21 -13.13
C LEU A 128 1.10 -29.83 -13.73
N GLU A 129 0.15 -29.35 -14.52
CA GLU A 129 0.13 -27.98 -15.02
C GLU A 129 -1.02 -27.22 -14.36
N VAL A 130 -0.74 -26.00 -13.89
CA VAL A 130 -1.73 -25.09 -13.31
C VAL A 130 -1.63 -23.76 -14.04
N THR A 131 -2.76 -23.26 -14.54
CA THR A 131 -2.87 -21.99 -15.26
C THR A 131 -4.00 -21.14 -14.67
N LEU A 132 -3.72 -19.87 -14.38
CA LEU A 132 -4.70 -18.88 -13.91
C LEU A 132 -5.35 -18.16 -15.08
N ASP A 133 -6.59 -17.70 -14.94
CA ASP A 133 -7.31 -16.96 -15.99
C ASP A 133 -6.84 -15.50 -16.15
N LYS A 134 -6.25 -14.92 -15.09
CA LYS A 134 -5.67 -13.58 -15.08
C LYS A 134 -4.40 -13.52 -14.20
N GLU A 135 -3.57 -12.52 -14.47
CA GLU A 135 -2.39 -12.18 -13.66
C GLU A 135 -2.73 -11.29 -12.45
N ILE A 136 -3.74 -10.44 -12.60
CA ILE A 136 -4.13 -9.43 -11.61
C ILE A 136 -5.60 -9.63 -11.26
N TYR A 137 -5.90 -9.65 -9.96
CA TYR A 137 -7.25 -9.72 -9.42
C TYR A 137 -7.50 -8.55 -8.48
N TYR A 138 -8.72 -8.02 -8.52
CA TYR A 138 -9.21 -7.10 -7.50
C TYR A 138 -9.85 -7.85 -6.34
N HIS A 139 -9.91 -7.19 -5.18
CA HIS A 139 -10.57 -7.75 -4.00
C HIS A 139 -12.03 -8.11 -4.30
N GLY A 140 -12.39 -9.36 -3.97
CA GLY A 140 -13.73 -9.90 -4.22
C GLY A 140 -13.92 -10.57 -5.59
N GLU A 141 -12.96 -10.47 -6.51
CA GLU A 141 -13.03 -11.21 -7.76
C GLU A 141 -12.81 -12.71 -7.55
N LYS A 142 -13.52 -13.53 -8.31
CA LYS A 142 -13.30 -14.98 -8.34
C LYS A 142 -12.05 -15.29 -9.15
N ILE A 143 -11.26 -16.25 -8.66
CA ILE A 143 -10.03 -16.69 -9.30
C ILE A 143 -10.34 -17.96 -10.11
N GLY A 144 -10.11 -17.92 -11.42
CA GLY A 144 -10.23 -19.07 -12.30
C GLY A 144 -8.93 -19.86 -12.34
N VAL A 145 -8.99 -21.16 -12.04
CA VAL A 145 -7.83 -22.05 -12.03
C VAL A 145 -8.08 -23.24 -12.94
N ASN A 146 -7.25 -23.40 -13.97
CA ASN A 146 -7.22 -24.59 -14.82
C ASN A 146 -6.10 -25.52 -14.33
N VAL A 147 -6.44 -26.78 -14.06
CA VAL A 147 -5.49 -27.80 -13.59
C VAL A 147 -5.49 -28.96 -14.58
N MET A 148 -4.33 -29.26 -15.15
CA MET A 148 -4.12 -30.41 -16.05
C MET A 148 -3.18 -31.41 -15.40
N ILE A 149 -3.63 -32.67 -15.33
CA ILE A 149 -2.85 -33.76 -14.75
C ILE A 149 -2.60 -34.81 -15.84
N SER A 150 -1.33 -35.11 -16.11
CA SER A 150 -0.94 -36.21 -16.99
C SER A 150 -0.15 -37.24 -16.19
N ASN A 151 -0.83 -38.31 -15.77
CA ASN A 151 -0.21 -39.41 -15.03
C ASN A 151 0.31 -40.47 -16.00
N HIS A 152 1.62 -40.48 -16.22
CA HIS A 152 2.32 -41.57 -16.91
C HIS A 152 3.03 -42.51 -15.94
N SER A 153 2.82 -42.35 -14.63
CA SER A 153 3.37 -43.24 -13.62
C SER A 153 2.48 -44.47 -13.43
N ARG A 154 3.01 -45.47 -12.72
CA ARG A 154 2.26 -46.68 -12.32
C ARG A 154 1.78 -46.61 -10.87
N LYS A 155 1.74 -45.42 -10.28
CA LYS A 155 1.18 -45.19 -8.94
C LYS A 155 -0.34 -45.04 -9.07
N GLN A 156 -1.06 -45.92 -8.38
CA GLN A 156 -2.49 -45.77 -8.09
C GLN A 156 -2.67 -44.77 -6.96
#